data_AF-A0A497EJU2-F1
#
_entry.id   AF-A0A497EJU2-F1
#
_cell.length_a   1.000
_cell.length_b   1.000
_cell.length_c   1.000
_cell.angle_alpha   90.00
_cell.angle_beta   90.00
_cell.angle_gamma   90.00
#
_symmetry.space_group_name_H-M   'P 1'
#
loop_
_entity.id
_entity.type
_entity.pdbx_description
1 polymer ?
#
loop_
_entity_poly.entity_id
_entity_poly.type
_entity_poly.pdbx_seq_one_letter_code
_entity_poly.pdbx_strand_id
1 'polypeptide(L)'
;MIDITSKSIIYREAQAEGIIRLRPDTVKRIIEGRIEKGDVFTVSRIAAINAVKKTPDLLPLCHNIPITHVNVDFNVIGDDRIMVRVT
;
A
#
# COMPACT_ATOMS: atom_id res chain seq x y z
N MET A 1 15.64 19.03 1.89
CA MET A 1 14.52 18.91 2.85
C MET A 1 14.09 20.31 3.24
N ILE A 2 12.79 20.61 3.26
CA ILE A 2 12.28 21.95 3.64
C ILE A 2 12.08 21.99 5.16
N ASP A 3 12.46 23.07 5.82
CA ASP A 3 12.22 23.22 7.26
C ASP A 3 10.71 23.25 7.58
N ILE A 4 10.28 22.44 8.55
CA ILE A 4 8.88 22.33 9.00
C ILE A 4 8.70 22.70 10.47
N THR A 5 9.72 23.26 11.14
CA THR A 5 9.73 23.57 12.58
C THR A 5 8.58 24.48 12.99
N SER A 6 8.22 25.46 12.16
CA SER A 6 7.13 26.41 12.45
C SER A 6 5.72 25.85 12.19
N LYS A 7 5.59 24.64 11.62
CA LYS A 7 4.29 24.05 11.32
C LYS A 7 3.68 23.44 12.58
N SER A 8 2.42 23.77 12.85
CA SER A 8 1.66 23.16 13.95
C SER A 8 1.47 21.65 13.76
N ILE A 9 1.46 20.92 14.87
CA ILE A 9 1.07 19.51 14.89
C ILE A 9 -0.45 19.45 14.79
N ILE A 10 -0.92 18.80 13.73
CA ILE A 10 -2.34 18.60 13.44
C ILE A 10 -2.55 17.16 12.97
N TYR A 11 -3.79 16.69 13.02
CA TYR A 11 -4.16 15.43 12.39
C TYR A 11 -3.92 15.52 10.87
N ARG A 12 -3.37 14.45 10.30
CA ARG A 12 -3.11 14.33 8.86
C ARG A 12 -3.53 12.94 8.40
N GLU A 13 -4.20 12.90 7.26
CA GLU A 13 -4.60 11.69 6.55
C GLU A 13 -4.30 11.89 5.07
N ALA A 14 -3.95 10.81 4.39
CA ALA A 14 -3.83 10.77 2.94
C ALA A 14 -4.34 9.42 2.45
N GLN A 15 -4.76 9.36 1.18
CA GLN A 15 -5.16 8.11 0.55
C GLN A 15 -4.55 8.04 -0.85
N ALA A 16 -4.11 6.84 -1.23
CA ALA A 16 -3.60 6.54 -2.56
C ALA A 16 -4.17 5.22 -3.08
N GLU A 17 -4.35 5.13 -4.39
CA GLU A 17 -4.81 3.92 -5.07
C GLU A 17 -3.88 3.53 -6.22
N GLY A 18 -3.76 2.23 -6.46
CA GLY A 18 -3.05 1.67 -7.60
C GLY A 18 -3.74 0.43 -8.13
N ILE A 19 -3.67 0.19 -9.44
CA ILE A 19 -4.29 -0.97 -10.08
C ILE A 19 -3.21 -1.77 -10.80
N ILE A 20 -3.19 -3.08 -10.59
CA ILE A 20 -2.39 -4.02 -11.37
C ILE A 20 -3.30 -4.85 -12.28
N ARG A 21 -2.91 -4.93 -13.56
CA ARG A 21 -3.54 -5.83 -14.52
C ARG A 21 -2.78 -7.15 -14.55
N LEU A 22 -3.51 -8.26 -14.49
CA LEU A 22 -3.01 -9.63 -14.47
C LEU A 22 -3.76 -10.47 -15.51
N ARG A 23 -3.35 -11.72 -15.69
CA ARG A 23 -4.14 -12.68 -16.48
C ARG A 23 -5.38 -13.08 -15.67
N PRO A 24 -6.53 -13.33 -16.31
CA PRO A 24 -7.73 -13.76 -15.59
C PRO A 24 -7.54 -15.01 -14.73
N ASP A 25 -6.80 -16.00 -15.23
CA ASP A 25 -6.45 -17.21 -14.46
C ASP A 25 -5.63 -16.89 -13.20
N THR A 26 -4.74 -15.88 -13.26
CA THR A 26 -3.95 -15.46 -12.11
C THR A 26 -4.83 -14.82 -11.03
N VAL A 27 -5.74 -13.92 -11.41
CA VAL A 27 -6.69 -13.31 -10.46
C VAL A 27 -7.55 -14.38 -9.80
N LYS A 28 -8.06 -15.32 -10.60
CA LYS A 28 -8.83 -16.46 -10.09
C LYS A 28 -8.04 -17.27 -9.05
N ARG A 29 -6.81 -17.66 -9.36
CA ARG A 29 -5.94 -18.41 -8.43
C ARG A 29 -5.61 -17.63 -7.15
N ILE A 30 -5.49 -16.30 -7.24
CA ILE A 30 -5.29 -15.43 -6.08
C ILE A 30 -6.50 -15.48 -5.16
N ILE A 31 -7.71 -15.29 -5.70
CA ILE A 31 -8.97 -15.30 -4.94
C ILE A 31 -9.19 -16.67 -4.28
N GLU A 32 -8.85 -17.75 -4.98
CA GLU A 32 -8.99 -19.11 -4.48
C GLU A 32 -7.88 -19.55 -3.52
N GLY A 33 -6.88 -18.70 -3.25
CA GLY A 33 -5.74 -19.04 -2.38
C GLY A 33 -4.83 -20.14 -2.94
N ARG A 34 -4.80 -20.34 -4.27
CA ARG A 34 -4.06 -21.42 -4.96
C ARG A 34 -2.73 -20.95 -5.57
N ILE A 35 -2.13 -19.93 -4.99
CA ILE A 35 -0.80 -19.45 -5.37
C ILE A 35 0.27 -20.19 -4.57
N GLU A 36 1.19 -20.85 -5.26
CA GLU A 36 2.26 -21.65 -4.65
C GLU A 36 3.17 -20.84 -3.72
N LYS A 37 3.35 -19.54 -4.00
CA LYS A 37 4.14 -18.61 -3.19
C LYS A 37 3.45 -18.18 -1.88
N GLY A 38 2.20 -18.59 -1.66
CA GLY A 38 1.41 -18.25 -0.47
C GLY A 38 0.34 -17.20 -0.71
N ASP A 39 -0.21 -16.67 0.39
CA ASP A 39 -1.31 -15.69 0.37
C ASP A 39 -0.84 -14.32 -0.13
N VAL A 40 -1.30 -13.97 -1.33
CA VAL A 40 -0.94 -12.72 -2.01
C VAL A 40 -1.46 -11.49 -1.27
N PHE A 41 -2.67 -11.50 -0.72
CA PHE A 41 -3.24 -10.32 -0.06
C PHE A 41 -2.56 -10.06 1.28
N THR A 42 -2.35 -11.11 2.08
CA THR A 42 -1.67 -10.99 3.37
C THR A 42 -0.24 -10.49 3.22
N VAL A 43 0.54 -11.08 2.30
CA VAL A 43 1.92 -10.65 2.06
C VAL A 43 1.98 -9.22 1.49
N SER A 44 1.08 -8.87 0.56
CA SER A 44 1.03 -7.52 -0.01
C SER A 44 0.69 -6.45 1.04
N ARG A 45 -0.21 -6.76 1.99
CA ARG A 45 -0.55 -5.87 3.11
C ARG A 45 0.67 -5.57 3.98
N ILE A 46 1.43 -6.61 4.36
CA ILE A 46 2.65 -6.45 5.16
C ILE A 46 3.70 -5.62 4.39
N ALA A 47 3.87 -5.89 3.10
CA ALA A 47 4.78 -5.14 2.24
C ALA A 47 4.41 -3.66 2.16
N ALA A 48 3.13 -3.33 1.95
CA ALA A 48 2.65 -1.95 1.91
C ALA A 48 2.87 -1.21 3.25
N ILE A 49 2.53 -1.82 4.38
CA ILE A 49 2.74 -1.22 5.71
C ILE A 49 4.24 -0.95 5.96
N ASN A 50 5.11 -1.88 5.55
CA ASN A 50 6.55 -1.68 5.67
C ASN A 50 7.07 -0.60 4.72
N ALA A 51 6.54 -0.51 3.50
CA ALA A 51 6.92 0.52 2.53
C ALA A 51 6.56 1.92 3.05
N VAL A 52 5.36 2.11 3.62
CA VAL A 52 4.93 3.38 4.21
C VAL A 52 5.91 3.87 5.26
N LYS A 53 6.32 2.99 6.18
CA LYS A 53 7.30 3.32 7.24
C LYS A 53 8.70 3.62 6.70
N LYS A 54 9.08 3.04 5.56
CA LYS A 54 10.38 3.26 4.89
C LYS A 54 10.39 4.42 3.89
N THR A 55 9.28 5.13 3.72
CA THR A 55 9.19 6.29 2.82
C THR A 55 10.35 7.28 2.97
N PRO A 56 10.73 7.74 4.19
CA PRO A 56 11.85 8.69 4.33
C PRO A 56 13.22 8.10 3.93
N ASP A 57 13.39 6.78 3.98
CA ASP A 57 14.63 6.11 3.54
C ASP A 57 14.70 6.02 2.00
N LEU A 58 13.54 5.91 1.35
CA LEU A 58 13.41 5.72 -0.09
C LEU A 58 13.37 7.04 -0.88
N LEU A 59 12.80 8.11 -0.31
CA LEU A 59 12.57 9.38 -0.99
C LEU A 59 13.46 10.49 -0.38
N PRO A 60 14.43 11.06 -1.14
CA PRO A 60 15.47 11.94 -0.59
C PRO A 60 15.01 13.20 0.14
N LEU A 61 13.80 13.68 -0.13
CA LEU A 61 13.28 14.93 0.44
C LEU A 61 12.12 14.72 1.41
N CYS A 62 11.78 13.47 1.72
CA CYS A 62 10.74 13.15 2.70
C CYS A 62 11.24 13.33 4.13
N HIS A 63 10.43 13.94 4.98
CA HIS A 63 10.66 13.99 6.41
C HIS A 63 10.36 12.64 7.05
N ASN A 64 11.05 12.34 8.15
CA ASN A 64 10.67 11.23 9.02
C ASN A 64 9.40 11.63 9.79
N ILE A 65 8.31 10.90 9.59
CA ILE A 65 7.00 11.17 10.20
C ILE A 65 6.63 9.99 11.09
N PRO A 66 6.19 10.22 12.34
CA PRO A 66 5.68 9.15 13.21
C PRO A 66 4.31 8.69 12.70
N ILE A 67 4.30 7.65 11.87
CA ILE A 67 3.08 7.05 11.32
C ILE A 67 2.26 6.41 12.46
N THR A 68 1.02 6.85 12.62
CA THR A 68 0.11 6.39 13.68
C THR A 68 -0.84 5.29 13.21
N HIS A 69 -1.18 5.26 11.91
CA HIS A 69 -2.05 4.27 11.32
C HIS A 69 -1.69 4.02 9.85
N VAL A 70 -1.89 2.78 9.39
CA VAL A 70 -1.85 2.41 7.97
C VAL A 70 -2.91 1.34 7.75
N ASN A 71 -3.84 1.60 6.83
CA ASN A 71 -4.79 0.62 6.34
C ASN A 71 -4.53 0.28 4.88
N VAL A 72 -4.79 -0.97 4.49
CA VAL A 72 -4.59 -1.46 3.13
C VAL A 72 -5.82 -2.27 2.73
N ASP A 73 -6.50 -1.85 1.67
CA ASP A 73 -7.67 -2.52 1.14
C ASP A 73 -7.41 -3.02 -0.28
N PHE A 74 -8.02 -4.15 -0.62
CA PHE A 74 -7.92 -4.76 -1.93
C PHE A 74 -9.30 -4.86 -2.54
N ASN A 75 -9.41 -4.56 -3.84
CA ASN A 75 -10.65 -4.76 -4.59
C ASN A 75 -10.34 -5.45 -5.93
N VAL A 76 -11.06 -6.51 -6.24
CA VAL A 76 -10.96 -7.17 -7.55
C VAL A 76 -11.93 -6.48 -8.50
N ILE A 77 -11.42 -6.02 -9.64
CA ILE A 77 -12.21 -5.31 -10.65
C ILE A 77 -12.29 -6.19 -11.90
N GLY A 78 -13.48 -6.70 -12.19
CA GLY A 78 -13.67 -7.67 -13.27
C GLY A 78 -12.94 -8.97 -12.99
N ASP A 79 -12.31 -9.55 -14.01
CA ASP A 79 -11.54 -10.79 -13.92
C ASP A 79 -10.04 -10.59 -14.08
N ASP A 80 -9.57 -9.40 -14.48
CA ASP A 80 -8.17 -9.18 -14.88
C ASP A 80 -7.43 -8.10 -14.06
N ARG A 81 -8.06 -7.49 -13.05
CA ARG A 81 -7.46 -6.40 -12.26
C ARG A 81 -7.64 -6.55 -10.76
N ILE A 82 -6.62 -6.13 -10.03
CA ILE A 82 -6.66 -5.95 -8.58
C ILE A 82 -6.27 -4.49 -8.29
N MET A 83 -7.15 -3.76 -7.61
CA MET A 83 -6.90 -2.45 -7.05
C MET A 83 -6.43 -2.58 -5.60
N VAL A 84 -5.45 -1.78 -5.22
CA VAL A 84 -5.01 -1.60 -3.83
C VAL A 84 -5.23 -0.15 -3.44
N ARG A 85 -5.85 0.06 -2.29
CA ARG A 85 -6.01 1.36 -1.65
C ARG A 85 -5.24 1.36 -0.34
N VAL A 86 -4.43 2.40 -0.11
CA VAL A 86 -3.69 2.59 1.14
C VAL A 86 -4.12 3.91 1.75
N THR A 87 -4.44 3.90 3.04
CA THR A 87 -4.77 5.09 3.85
C THR A 87 -3.82 5.15 5.04
#